data_AF-A0A829ZD66-F1
#
_entry.id   AF-A0A829ZD66-F1
#
_cell.length_a   1.000
_cell.length_b   1.000
_cell.length_c   1.000
_cell.angle_alpha   90.00
_cell.angle_beta   90.00
_cell.angle_gamma   90.00
#
_symmetry.space_group_name_H-M   'P 1'
#
loop_
_entity.id
_entity.type
_entity.pdbx_description
1 polymer ?
#
loop_
_entity_poly.entity_id
_entity_poly.type
_entity_poly.pdbx_seq_one_letter_code
_entity_poly.pdbx_strand_id
1 'polypeptide(L)' 'MRKCHRCNTEMIEEYGLKISSINAGVASVMLSKGQGVFTSELGKIKAAVCPKCGEVSLYTENKKILDK' A
#
# COMPACT_ATOMS: atom_id res chain seq x y z
N MET A 1 -5.03 11.03 -7.75
CA MET A 1 -3.87 11.66 -8.40
C MET A 1 -2.86 12.08 -7.34
N ARG A 2 -2.01 11.13 -6.93
CA ARG A 2 -0.83 11.39 -6.09
C ARG A 2 0.29 12.03 -6.90
N LYS A 3 1.02 12.95 -6.25
CA LYS A 3 2.28 13.49 -6.76
C LYS A 3 3.44 12.88 -5.98
N CYS A 4 4.50 12.52 -6.69
CA CYS A 4 5.73 12.03 -6.09
C CYS A 4 6.34 13.12 -5.21
N HIS A 5 6.60 12.82 -3.94
CA HIS A 5 7.19 13.79 -3.01
C HIS A 5 8.60 14.25 -3.43
N ARG A 6 9.35 13.41 -4.15
CA ARG A 6 10.73 13.72 -4.57
C ARG A 6 10.83 14.61 -5.81
N CYS A 7 9.98 14.40 -6.80
CA CYS A 7 10.11 15.06 -8.11
C CYS A 7 8.81 15.68 -8.65
N ASN A 8 7.75 15.70 -7.83
CA ASN A 8 6.43 16.28 -8.11
C ASN A 8 5.70 15.72 -9.34
N THR A 9 6.22 14.62 -9.92
CA THR A 9 5.61 13.95 -11.07
C THR A 9 4.39 13.15 -10.63
N GLU A 10 3.36 13.11 -11.46
CA GLU A 10 2.18 12.29 -11.22
C GLU A 10 2.55 10.81 -11.13
N MET A 11 2.00 10.13 -10.13
CA MET A 11 2.30 8.72 -9.87
C MET A 11 1.26 7.81 -10.51
N ILE A 12 1.69 6.62 -10.91
CA ILE A 12 0.80 5.56 -11.39
C ILE A 12 0.29 4.80 -10.16
N GLU A 13 -1.02 4.79 -9.96
CA GLU A 13 -1.69 4.23 -8.78
C GLU A 13 -2.17 2.78 -9.02
N GLU A 14 -2.84 2.18 -8.03
CA GLU A 14 -3.49 0.85 -8.11
C GLU A 14 -2.56 -0.36 -8.23
N TYR A 15 -1.31 -0.24 -7.78
CA TYR A 15 -0.44 -1.41 -7.62
C TYR A 15 -0.74 -2.16 -6.32
N GLY A 16 -0.77 -3.49 -6.40
CA GLY A 16 -0.81 -4.38 -5.24
C GLY A 16 0.59 -4.83 -4.83
N LEU A 17 0.79 -5.09 -3.53
CA LEU A 17 1.98 -5.75 -3.03
C LEU A 17 1.81 -7.27 -3.10
N LYS A 18 2.76 -7.96 -3.75
CA LYS A 18 2.78 -9.41 -3.87
C LYS A 18 4.03 -9.96 -3.17
N ILE A 19 3.83 -10.92 -2.27
CA ILE A 19 4.93 -11.67 -1.67
C ILE A 19 5.39 -12.72 -2.68
N SER A 20 6.65 -12.65 -3.10
CA SER A 20 7.26 -13.64 -3.98
C SER A 20 7.68 -14.86 -3.14
N SER A 21 6.72 -15.73 -2.84
CA SER A 21 6.99 -17.03 -2.26
C SER A 21 6.06 -18.04 -2.89
N ILE A 22 6.64 -19.07 -3.51
CA ILE A 22 5.94 -20.15 -4.22
C ILE A 22 4.86 -20.79 -3.33
N ASN A 23 5.07 -20.81 -2.01
CA ASN A 23 4.18 -21.46 -1.04
C ASN A 23 3.19 -20.51 -0.35
N ALA A 24 3.25 -19.20 -0.56
CA ALA A 24 2.43 -18.22 0.16
C ALA A 24 1.13 -17.82 -0.58
N GLY A 25 0.94 -18.30 -1.82
CA GLY A 25 -0.15 -17.84 -2.68
C GLY A 25 -0.05 -16.33 -2.99
N VAL A 26 -1.06 -15.77 -3.66
CA VAL A 26 -1.16 -14.33 -3.88
C VAL A 26 -1.72 -13.68 -2.60
N ALA A 27 -0.89 -13.58 -1.56
CA ALA A 27 -1.28 -12.93 -0.32
C ALA A 27 -1.19 -11.40 -0.48
N SER A 28 -2.32 -10.72 -0.36
CA SER A 28 -2.37 -9.25 -0.31
C SER A 28 -1.87 -8.74 1.05
N VAL A 29 -1.02 -7.72 1.04
CA VAL A 29 -0.57 -7.05 2.27
C VAL A 29 -1.72 -6.24 2.88
N MET A 30 -2.07 -6.54 4.13
CA MET A 30 -3.08 -5.83 4.90
C MET A 30 -2.44 -4.87 5.89
N LEU A 31 -3.09 -3.74 6.14
CA LEU A 31 -2.74 -2.85 7.24
C LEU A 31 -3.41 -3.33 8.53
N SER A 32 -2.68 -3.36 9.63
CA SER A 32 -3.20 -3.76 10.95
C SER A 32 -2.78 -2.77 12.04
N LYS A 33 -3.57 -2.70 13.13
CA LYS A 33 -3.12 -2.03 14.37
C LYS A 33 -2.44 -3.07 15.28
N GLY A 34 -1.11 -3.07 15.28
CA GLY A 34 -0.28 -4.05 16.00
C GLY A 34 0.16 -5.24 15.13
N GLN A 35 0.91 -6.16 15.73
CA GLN A 35 1.41 -7.38 15.09
C GLN A 35 0.82 -8.62 15.81
N GLY A 36 0.21 -9.54 15.08
CA GLY A 36 -0.38 -10.78 15.63
C GLY A 36 -1.52 -11.34 14.78
N VAL A 37 -1.95 -12.57 15.09
CA VAL A 37 -2.99 -13.28 14.33
C VAL A 37 -4.40 -12.69 14.57
N PHE A 38 -4.60 -11.98 15.67
CA PHE A 38 -5.89 -11.41 16.09
C PHE A 38 -5.94 -9.88 16.03
N THR A 39 -5.15 -9.26 15.14
CA THR A 39 -5.20 -7.79 14.98
C THR A 39 -6.34 -7.39 14.07
N SER A 40 -7.03 -6.30 14.41
CA SER A 40 -8.06 -5.74 13.54
C SER A 40 -7.45 -5.30 12.21
N GLU A 41 -7.93 -5.88 11.11
CA GLU A 41 -7.56 -5.48 9.77
C GLU A 41 -8.15 -4.10 9.46
N LEU A 42 -7.28 -3.20 9.04
CA LEU A 42 -7.60 -1.84 8.63
C LEU A 42 -7.71 -1.74 7.11
N GLY A 43 -7.71 -2.87 6.39
CA GLY A 43 -7.91 -2.94 4.95
C GLY A 43 -6.62 -3.07 4.15
N LYS A 44 -6.79 -3.17 2.82
CA LYS A 44 -5.70 -3.42 1.88
C LYS A 44 -4.77 -2.21 1.77
N ILE A 45 -3.48 -2.49 1.68
CA ILE A 45 -2.48 -1.52 1.22
C ILE A 45 -2.36 -1.60 -0.29
N LYS A 46 -2.38 -0.43 -0.92
CA LYS A 46 -2.04 -0.21 -2.33
C LYS A 46 -0.73 0.57 -2.43
N ALA A 47 -0.13 0.55 -3.61
CA ALA A 47 1.08 1.29 -3.91
C ALA A 47 0.88 2.17 -5.14
N ALA A 48 1.54 3.32 -5.13
CA ALA A 48 1.73 4.18 -6.28
C ALA A 48 3.22 4.24 -6.63
N VAL A 49 3.56 4.25 -7.90
CA VAL A 49 4.95 4.28 -8.38
C VAL A 49 5.19 5.53 -9.21
N CYS A 50 6.27 6.25 -8.92
CA CYS A 50 6.70 7.38 -9.74
C CYS A 50 7.41 6.87 -11.00
N PRO A 51 6.89 7.14 -12.21
CA PRO A 51 7.51 6.67 -13.45
C PRO A 51 8.83 7.39 -13.77
N LYS A 52 9.10 8.54 -13.13
CA LYS A 52 10.29 9.35 -13.37
C LYS A 52 11.49 8.95 -12.51
N CYS A 53 11.27 8.65 -11.23
CA CYS A 53 12.36 8.44 -10.26
C CYS A 53 12.29 7.12 -9.49
N GLY A 54 11.25 6.31 -9.71
CA GLY A 54 11.11 5.01 -9.07
C GLY A 54 10.64 5.04 -7.61
N GLU A 55 10.33 6.22 -7.05
CA GLU A 55 9.75 6.31 -5.70
C GLU A 55 8.44 5.52 -5.61
N VAL A 56 8.33 4.69 -4.57
CA VAL A 56 7.13 3.93 -4.26
C VAL A 56 6.46 4.55 -3.04
N SER A 57 5.16 4.84 -3.13
CA SER A 57 4.36 5.35 -2.02
C SER A 57 3.23 4.38 -1.70
N LEU A 58 3.16 3.94 -0.44
CA LEU A 58 2.09 3.08 0.05
C LEU A 58 0.90 3.91 0.52
N TYR A 59 -0.31 3.37 0.34
CA TYR A 59 -1.52 4.03 0.77
C TYR A 59 -2.67 3.07 1.04
N THR A 60 -3.70 3.60 1.70
CA THR A 60 -4.97 2.93 1.92
C THR A 60 -6.11 3.87 1.56
N GLU A 61 -7.21 3.31 1.06
CA GLU A 61 -8.47 4.03 0.83
C GLU A 61 -9.43 3.90 2.01
N ASN A 62 -9.05 3.16 3.06
CA ASN A 62 -9.90 2.99 4.23
C ASN A 62 -9.91 4.25 5.09
N LYS A 63 -10.91 5.10 4.85
CA LYS A 63 -11.13 6.36 5.58
C LYS A 63 -11.35 6.18 7.09
N LYS A 64 -11.85 5.02 7.53
CA LYS A 64 -12.07 4.72 8.96
C LYS A 64 -10.79 4.76 9.80
N ILE A 65 -9.62 4.72 9.18
CA ILE A 65 -8.32 4.86 9.86
C ILE A 65 -8.03 6.31 10.22
N LEU A 66 -8.49 7.25 9.40
CA LEU A 66 -8.19 8.68 9.51
C LEU A 66 -9.12 9.42 10.48
N ASP A 67 -10.27 8.82 10.83
CA ASP A 67 -11.30 9.40 11.69
C ASP A 67 -11.12 9.05 13.19
N LYS A 68 -9.87 8.85 13.66
CA LYS A 68 -9.56 8.55 15.07
C LYS A 68 -8.91 9.72 15.79
#